data_AF-A0A839DTD8-F1
#
_entry.id   AF-A0A839DTD8-F1
#
_cell.length_a   1.000
_cell.length_b   1.000
_cell.length_c   1.000
_cell.angle_alpha   90.00
_cell.angle_beta   90.00
_cell.angle_gamma   90.00
#
_symmetry.space_group_name_H-M   'P 1'
#
loop_
_entity.id
_entity.type
_entity.pdbx_description
1 polymer ?
#
loop_
_entity_poly.entity_id
_entity_poly.type
_entity_poly.pdbx_seq_one_letter_code
_entity_poly.pdbx_strand_id
1 'polypeptide(L)'
;MFAGTNFTVAAWIRARRVEMCQRDLADPHMANLPVAAIAARWGFKGASHFGQVFRGGAGRTPAEFRREVMTQLRENRSTGSCSPPGRSGSPPQE
;
A
#
# COMPACT_ATOMS: atom_id res chain seq x y z
N MET A 1 -3.37 21.16 29.91
CA MET A 1 -2.45 20.00 29.98
C MET A 1 -2.99 18.91 29.06
N PHE A 2 -2.39 18.69 27.89
CA PHE A 2 -2.86 17.67 26.93
C PHE A 2 -2.02 16.40 27.09
N ALA A 3 -2.30 15.64 28.15
CA ALA A 3 -1.77 14.30 28.35
C ALA A 3 -2.93 13.31 28.16
N GLY A 4 -2.97 12.59 27.03
CA GLY A 4 -3.85 11.42 26.89
C GLY A 4 -4.34 11.06 25.50
N THR A 5 -4.55 12.01 24.58
CA THR A 5 -5.26 11.74 23.30
C THR A 5 -4.40 11.93 22.04
N ASN A 6 -3.08 11.96 22.18
CA ASN A 6 -2.18 12.03 21.01
C ASN A 6 -2.14 10.72 20.22
N PHE A 7 -2.58 9.60 20.83
CA PHE A 7 -2.56 8.30 20.18
C PHE A 7 -3.62 8.18 19.09
N THR A 8 -4.82 8.75 19.28
CA THR A 8 -5.93 8.62 18.34
C THR A 8 -5.83 9.58 17.16
N VAL A 9 -5.51 10.86 17.38
CA VAL A 9 -5.35 11.81 16.27
C VAL A 9 -4.12 11.48 15.44
N ALA A 10 -2.99 11.15 16.06
CA ALA A 10 -1.80 10.74 15.30
C ALA A 10 -2.02 9.41 14.58
N ALA A 11 -2.73 8.44 15.18
CA ALA A 11 -3.09 7.19 14.49
C ALA A 11 -4.06 7.45 13.34
N TRP A 12 -5.03 8.35 13.51
CA TRP A 12 -6.00 8.70 12.47
C TRP A 12 -5.33 9.45 11.30
N ILE A 13 -4.41 10.38 11.59
CA ILE A 13 -3.58 11.04 10.58
C ILE A 13 -2.69 10.01 9.85
N ARG A 14 -2.12 9.05 10.57
CA ARG A 14 -1.34 7.96 9.95
C ARG A 14 -2.22 7.12 9.02
N ALA A 15 -3.39 6.68 9.48
CA ALA A 15 -4.34 5.91 8.67
C ALA A 15 -4.74 6.69 7.41
N ARG A 16 -5.10 7.97 7.55
CA ARG A 16 -5.43 8.85 6.43
C ARG A 16 -4.29 9.01 5.44
N ARG A 17 -3.05 9.16 5.92
CA ARG A 17 -1.86 9.21 5.06
C ARG A 17 -1.65 7.90 4.31
N VAL A 18 -1.89 6.76 4.95
CA VAL A 18 -1.80 5.44 4.30
C VAL A 18 -2.86 5.29 3.21
N GLU A 19 -4.12 5.66 3.47
CA GLU A 19 -5.18 5.66 2.46
C GLU A 19 -4.82 6.52 1.24
N MET A 20 -4.31 7.73 1.48
CA MET A 20 -3.88 8.63 0.41
C MET A 20 -2.71 8.02 -0.40
N CYS A 21 -1.74 7.41 0.29
CA CYS A 21 -0.63 6.72 -0.36
C CYS A 21 -1.10 5.51 -1.17
N GLN A 22 -2.09 4.76 -0.69
CA GLN A 22 -2.69 3.65 -1.45
C GLN A 22 -3.33 4.17 -2.74
N ARG A 23 -4.00 5.33 -2.68
CA ARG A 23 -4.63 5.96 -3.84
C ARG A 23 -3.60 6.43 -4.87
N ASP A 24 -2.51 7.04 -4.40
CA ASP A 24 -1.38 7.44 -5.26
C ASP A 24 -0.68 6.20 -5.84
N LEU A 25 -0.51 5.12 -5.07
CA LEU A 25 0.10 3.87 -5.55
C LEU A 25 -0.78 3.09 -6.52
N ALA A 26 -2.10 3.28 -6.45
CA ALA A 26 -3.06 2.70 -7.39
C ALA A 26 -3.15 3.51 -8.70
N ASP A 27 -2.61 4.72 -8.73
CA ASP A 27 -2.61 5.56 -9.91
C ASP A 27 -1.52 5.12 -10.92
N PRO A 28 -1.87 4.81 -12.18
CA PRO A 28 -0.92 4.36 -13.18
C PRO A 28 0.04 5.45 -13.66
N HIS A 29 -0.27 6.75 -13.51
CA HIS A 29 0.68 7.82 -13.80
C HIS A 29 1.78 7.89 -12.73
N MET A 30 1.43 7.58 -11.48
CA MET A 30 2.37 7.44 -10.38
C MET A 30 3.15 6.12 -10.42
N ALA A 31 2.73 5.14 -11.23
CA ALA A 31 3.42 3.86 -11.37
C ALA A 31 4.84 4.01 -11.95
N ASN A 32 5.13 5.11 -12.64
CA ASN A 32 6.49 5.40 -13.09
C ASN A 32 7.37 6.04 -12.00
N LEU A 33 6.77 6.55 -10.90
CA LEU A 33 7.52 7.12 -9.79
C LEU A 33 7.92 6.05 -8.76
N PRO A 34 9.12 6.19 -8.17
CA PRO A 34 9.52 5.34 -7.05
C PRO A 34 8.67 5.65 -5.82
N VAL A 35 8.38 4.61 -5.05
CA VAL A 35 7.63 4.71 -3.78
C VAL A 35 8.25 5.75 -2.83
N ALA A 36 9.58 5.89 -2.85
CA ALA A 36 10.30 6.90 -2.08
C ALA A 36 9.92 8.34 -2.46
N ALA A 37 9.64 8.62 -3.73
CA ALA A 37 9.21 9.94 -4.19
C ALA A 37 7.76 10.25 -3.75
N ILE A 38 6.87 9.26 -3.83
CA ILE A 38 5.49 9.38 -3.28
C ILE A 38 5.57 9.63 -1.77
N ALA A 39 6.38 8.87 -1.05
CA ALA A 39 6.59 9.03 0.38
C ALA A 39 7.13 10.44 0.72
N ALA A 40 8.08 10.96 -0.04
CA ALA A 40 8.61 12.31 0.14
C ALA A 40 7.52 13.39 -0.05
N ARG A 41 6.62 13.24 -1.03
CA ARG A 41 5.48 14.15 -1.26
C ARG A 41 4.50 14.19 -0.07
N TRP A 42 4.34 13.07 0.63
CA TRP A 42 3.51 12.97 1.84
C TRP A 42 4.26 13.33 3.14
N GLY A 43 5.54 13.75 3.04
CA GLY A 43 6.35 14.20 4.17
C GLY A 43 7.05 13.07 4.94
N PHE A 44 7.23 11.90 4.33
CA PHE A 44 8.05 10.83 4.91
C PHE A 44 9.52 11.01 4.51
N LYS A 45 10.41 10.96 5.49
CA LYS A 45 11.86 11.16 5.31
C LYS A 45 12.59 10.00 4.60
N GLY A 46 11.92 8.88 4.33
CA GLY A 46 12.56 7.75 3.66
C GLY A 46 11.68 6.53 3.47
N ALA A 47 12.08 5.68 2.53
CA ALA A 47 11.36 4.47 2.13
C ALA A 47 11.26 3.44 3.27
N SER A 48 12.27 3.29 4.12
CA SER A 48 12.27 2.32 5.23
C SER A 48 11.19 2.63 6.27
N HIS A 49 11.14 3.88 6.75
CA HIS A 49 10.12 4.33 7.70
C HIS A 49 8.72 4.30 7.07
N PHE A 50 8.62 4.71 5.80
CA PHE A 50 7.37 4.66 5.07
C PHE A 50 6.84 3.23 4.93
N GLY A 51 7.68 2.26 4.54
CA GLY A 51 7.28 0.87 4.39
C GLY A 51 6.74 0.27 5.67
N GLN A 52 7.33 0.62 6.82
CA GLN A 52 6.88 0.13 8.13
C GLN A 52 5.52 0.73 8.53
N VAL A 53 5.34 2.04 8.36
CA VAL A 53 4.06 2.73 8.64
C VAL A 53 2.96 2.26 7.68
N PHE A 54 3.29 2.13 6.39
CA PHE A 54 2.37 1.68 5.36
C PHE A 54 1.96 0.23 5.60
N ARG A 55 2.89 -0.67 5.92
CA ARG A 55 2.58 -2.06 6.28
C ARG A 55 1.68 -2.14 7.53
N GLY A 56 1.86 -1.25 8.50
CA GLY A 56 1.00 -1.17 9.68
C GLY A 56 -0.46 -0.84 9.37
N GLY A 57 -0.73 -0.07 8.30
CA GLY A 57 -2.10 0.31 7.90
C GLY A 57 -2.68 -0.54 6.75
N ALA A 58 -1.84 -0.96 5.80
CA ALA A 58 -2.23 -1.69 4.59
C ALA A 58 -1.98 -3.20 4.69
N GLY A 59 -1.26 -3.67 5.70
CA GLY A 59 -0.84 -5.07 5.87
C GLY A 59 0.31 -5.52 4.96
N ARG A 60 0.59 -4.79 3.87
CA ARG A 60 1.61 -5.13 2.87
C ARG A 60 2.56 -3.97 2.60
N THR A 61 3.67 -4.26 1.93
CA THR A 61 4.58 -3.18 1.52
C THR A 61 4.00 -2.40 0.35
N PRO A 62 4.32 -1.10 0.21
CA PRO A 62 3.82 -0.27 -0.89
C PRO A 62 4.27 -0.77 -2.28
N ALA A 63 5.43 -1.40 -2.38
CA ALA A 63 5.91 -2.01 -3.62
C ALA A 63 5.07 -3.23 -4.02
N GLU A 64 4.69 -4.07 -3.07
CA GLU A 64 3.81 -5.22 -3.33
C GLU A 64 2.40 -4.78 -3.69
N PHE A 65 1.82 -3.85 -2.94
CA PHE A 65 0.51 -3.27 -3.26
C PHE A 65 0.49 -2.71 -4.69
N ARG A 66 1.55 -1.99 -5.10
CA ARG A 66 1.68 -1.47 -6.46
C ARG A 66 1.74 -2.59 -7.51
N ARG A 67 2.50 -3.66 -7.25
CA ARG A 67 2.60 -4.82 -8.15
C ARG A 67 1.24 -5.51 -8.31
N GLU A 68 0.49 -5.63 -7.23
CA GLU A 68 -0.87 -6.20 -7.24
C GLU A 68 -1.85 -5.33 -8.00
N VAL A 69 -1.89 -4.01 -7.74
CA VAL A 69 -2.81 -3.12 -8.46
C VAL A 69 -2.46 -3.04 -9.94
N MET A 70 -1.18 -3.02 -10.33
CA MET A 70 -0.79 -3.10 -11.73
C MET A 70 -1.18 -4.44 -12.37
N THR A 71 -1.10 -5.53 -11.61
CA THR A 71 -1.55 -6.86 -12.02
C THR A 71 -3.08 -6.89 -12.19
N GLN A 72 -3.81 -6.35 -11.24
CA GLN A 72 -5.27 -6.24 -11.31
C GLN A 72 -5.72 -5.31 -12.43
N LEU A 73 -5.06 -4.18 -12.70
CA LEU A 73 -5.44 -3.26 -13.78
C LEU A 73 -5.28 -3.88 -15.17
N ARG A 74 -4.23 -4.69 -15.39
CA ARG A 74 -4.09 -5.45 -16.65
C ARG A 74 -5.16 -6.54 -16.76
N GLU A 75 -5.44 -7.24 -15.66
CA GLU A 75 -6.44 -8.31 -15.62
C GLU A 75 -7.84 -7.74 -15.80
N ASN A 76 -8.21 -6.66 -15.10
CA ASN A 76 -9.52 -6.03 -15.14
C ASN A 76 -9.89 -5.46 -16.52
N ARG A 77 -8.88 -5.09 -17.34
CA ARG A 77 -9.11 -4.73 -18.75
C ARG A 77 -9.33 -5.95 -19.65
N SER A 78 -8.89 -7.13 -19.24
CA SER A 78 -9.11 -8.40 -19.94
C SER A 78 -10.30 -9.20 -19.38
N THR A 79 -10.69 -8.98 -18.12
CA THR A 79 -11.78 -9.67 -17.44
C THR A 79 -13.08 -8.89 -17.58
N GLY A 80 -13.55 -8.78 -18.83
CA GLY A 80 -14.95 -9.04 -19.12
C GLY A 80 -15.27 -10.55 -19.15
N SER A 81 -14.43 -11.39 -18.53
CA SER A 81 -14.54 -12.85 -18.51
C SER A 81 -13.95 -13.41 -17.21
N CYS A 82 -14.69 -14.34 -16.61
CA CYS A 82 -14.38 -15.04 -15.36
C CYS A 82 -13.04 -15.80 -15.39
N SER A 83 -12.21 -15.64 -14.34
CA SER A 83 -11.57 -16.77 -13.64
C SER A 83 -10.80 -16.29 -12.40
N PRO A 84 -10.96 -16.95 -11.23
CA PRO A 84 -10.03 -16.82 -10.11
C PRO A 84 -8.86 -17.82 -10.29
N PRO A 85 -7.59 -17.44 -10.06
CA PRO A 85 -6.53 -18.42 -9.96
C PRO A 85 -6.56 -19.09 -8.59
N GLY A 86 -6.26 -20.39 -8.60
CA GLY A 86 -6.29 -21.26 -7.44
C GLY A 86 -5.35 -20.83 -6.32
N ARG A 87 -5.77 -21.22 -5.11
CA ARG A 87 -4.97 -21.30 -3.88
C ARG A 87 -3.54 -21.74 -4.18
N SER A 88 -2.57 -20.89 -3.88
CA SER A 88 -1.18 -21.33 -3.70
C SER A 88 -1.16 -22.33 -2.56
N GLY A 89 -0.82 -23.58 -2.86
CA GLY A 89 -0.46 -24.58 -1.86
C GLY A 89 0.79 -24.14 -1.12
N SER A 90 0.77 -24.26 0.21
CA SER A 90 1.97 -24.29 1.02
C SER A 90 2.64 -25.66 0.80
N PRO A 91 3.96 -25.75 0.59
CA PRO A 91 4.64 -27.04 0.56
C PRO A 91 4.56 -27.73 1.94
N PRO A 92 4.55 -29.08 1.98
CA PRO A 92 4.65 -29.83 3.24
C PRO A 92 6.02 -29.58 3.87
N GLN A 93 6.03 -29.35 5.19
CA GLN A 93 7.25 -29.37 5.98
C GLN A 93 7.47 -30.84 6.39
N GLU A 94 8.69 -31.32 6.14
CA GLU A 94 9.21 -32.64 6.48
C GLU A 94 9.18 -32.94 7.99
#